data_AF-A0A0F9KVS5-F1
#
_entry.id   AF-A0A0F9KVS5-F1
#
_cell.length_a   1.000
_cell.length_b   1.000
_cell.length_c   1.000
_cell.angle_alpha   90.00
_cell.angle_beta   90.00
_cell.angle_gamma   90.00
#
_symmetry.space_group_name_H-M   'P 1'
#
loop_
_entity.id
_entity.type
_entity.pdbx_description
1 polymer ?
#
loop_
_entity_poly.entity_id
_entity_poly.type
_entity_poly.pdbx_seq_one_letter_code
_entity_poly.pdbx_strand_id
1 'polypeptide(L)'
;SSIGKGGKSHPATRTFQGLRIAVNSELEEIDAGLEAAVRCLKSPGGRLVTIAYHSLEDGKAKRFMREAARQGRVELLTKKPLVPERSQIRENPSARSAKMRAVEAL
;
A
#
# COMPACT_ATOMS: atom_id res chain seq x y z
N SER A 1 -35.48 -3.16 -21.22
CA SER A 1 -34.38 -3.78 -21.98
C SER A 1 -33.16 -3.92 -21.10
N SER A 2 -32.71 -5.15 -20.90
CA SER A 2 -31.62 -5.58 -20.01
C SER A 2 -30.25 -5.42 -20.68
N ILE A 3 -29.30 -4.74 -20.03
CA ILE A 3 -27.88 -4.77 -20.43
C ILE A 3 -27.15 -5.73 -19.48
N GLY A 4 -26.69 -6.84 -20.04
CA GLY A 4 -26.07 -7.96 -19.34
C GLY A 4 -24.72 -7.62 -18.71
N LYS A 5 -24.56 -8.08 -17.47
CA LYS A 5 -23.30 -8.17 -16.72
C LYS A 5 -22.42 -9.29 -17.30
N GLY A 6 -21.10 -9.08 -17.35
CA GLY A 6 -20.11 -10.16 -17.21
C GLY A 6 -19.17 -10.41 -18.38
N GLY A 7 -18.40 -9.41 -18.82
CA GLY A 7 -17.20 -9.68 -19.62
C GLY A 7 -16.09 -10.24 -18.71
N LYS A 8 -15.81 -11.55 -18.81
CA LYS A 8 -14.65 -12.21 -18.17
C LYS A 8 -13.41 -11.36 -18.46
N SER A 9 -12.65 -11.01 -17.41
CA SER A 9 -11.34 -10.35 -17.57
C SER A 9 -10.53 -11.12 -18.61
N HIS A 10 -10.11 -10.42 -19.66
CA HIS A 10 -9.38 -11.01 -20.78
C HIS A 10 -8.24 -11.88 -20.23
N PRO A 11 -8.04 -13.12 -20.69
CA PRO A 11 -7.03 -14.03 -20.13
C PRO A 11 -5.63 -13.39 -20.14
N ALA A 12 -5.34 -12.55 -21.14
CA ALA A 12 -4.10 -11.76 -21.18
C ALA A 12 -3.96 -10.77 -20.00
N THR A 13 -5.04 -10.23 -19.41
CA THR A 13 -4.94 -9.33 -18.24
C THR A 13 -4.41 -10.06 -17.01
N ARG A 14 -4.78 -11.33 -16.81
CA ARG A 14 -4.21 -12.17 -15.73
C ARG A 14 -2.77 -12.58 -16.04
N THR A 15 -2.46 -12.85 -17.31
CA THR A 15 -1.10 -13.16 -17.76
C THR A 15 -0.15 -11.95 -17.63
N PHE A 16 -0.56 -10.74 -18.04
CA PHE A 16 0.21 -9.51 -17.87
C PHE A 16 0.28 -9.06 -16.39
N GLN A 17 -0.76 -9.33 -15.59
CA GLN A 17 -0.71 -9.13 -14.13
C GLN A 17 0.30 -10.08 -13.47
N GLY A 18 0.35 -11.35 -13.90
CA GLY A 18 1.37 -12.32 -13.47
C GLY A 18 2.78 -11.95 -13.95
N LEU A 19 2.92 -11.51 -15.20
CA LEU A 19 4.18 -11.02 -15.77
C LEU A 19 4.69 -9.79 -15.01
N ARG A 20 3.81 -8.85 -14.64
CA ARG A 20 4.19 -7.66 -13.85
C ARG A 20 4.65 -8.00 -12.43
N ILE A 21 4.09 -9.05 -11.82
CA ILE A 21 4.52 -9.55 -10.50
C ILE A 21 5.82 -10.35 -10.62
N ALA A 22 6.01 -11.10 -11.71
CA ALA A 22 7.16 -11.98 -11.93
C ALA A 22 8.39 -11.30 -12.58
N VAL A 23 8.22 -10.16 -13.26
CA VAL A 23 9.30 -9.51 -14.04
C VAL A 23 10.12 -8.50 -13.23
N ASN A 24 9.64 -7.99 -12.08
CA ASN A 24 10.16 -6.70 -11.58
C ASN A 24 10.89 -6.64 -10.23
N SER A 25 11.04 -7.70 -9.42
CA SER A 25 11.66 -7.56 -8.08
C SER A 25 11.00 -6.49 -7.16
N GLU A 26 9.82 -5.97 -7.54
CA GLU A 26 9.10 -4.84 -6.90
C GLU A 26 8.75 -5.11 -5.43
N LEU A 27 8.60 -6.38 -5.06
CA LEU A 27 8.25 -6.77 -3.70
C LEU A 27 9.45 -6.70 -2.74
N GLU A 28 10.67 -6.93 -3.22
CA GLU A 28 11.89 -6.77 -2.41
C GLU A 28 12.24 -5.28 -2.27
N GLU A 29 12.05 -4.50 -3.33
CA GLU A 29 12.24 -3.04 -3.33
C GLU A 29 11.33 -2.32 -2.33
N ILE A 30 10.10 -2.79 -2.10
CA ILE A 30 9.22 -2.25 -1.05
C ILE A 30 9.85 -2.42 0.33
N ASP A 31 10.35 -3.61 0.66
CA ASP A 31 10.90 -3.88 1.98
C ASP A 31 12.21 -3.08 2.19
N ALA A 32 13.08 -3.02 1.18
CA ALA A 32 14.31 -2.23 1.20
C ALA A 32 14.03 -0.71 1.29
N GLY A 33 13.05 -0.23 0.52
CA GLY A 33 12.63 1.17 0.50
C GLY A 33 12.01 1.61 1.82
N LEU A 34 11.18 0.77 2.45
CA LEU A 34 10.62 1.04 3.77
C LEU A 34 11.70 1.11 4.85
N GLU A 35 12.67 0.20 4.82
CA GLU A 35 13.80 0.21 5.75
C GLU A 35 14.67 1.46 5.55
N ALA A 36 14.98 1.82 4.31
CA ALA A 36 15.67 3.06 3.98
C ALA A 36 14.90 4.29 4.46
N ALA A 37 13.59 4.34 4.24
CA ALA A 37 12.74 5.45 4.65
C ALA A 37 12.75 5.63 6.17
N VAL A 38 12.58 4.56 6.96
CA VAL A 38 12.64 4.64 8.42
C VAL A 38 14.01 5.10 8.91
N ARG A 39 15.10 4.64 8.30
CA ARG A 39 16.46 5.11 8.65
C ARG A 39 16.68 6.60 8.39
N CYS A 40 15.97 7.17 7.41
CA CYS A 40 16.06 8.59 7.07
C CYS A 40 15.15 9.50 7.93
N LEU A 41 14.27 8.93 8.77
CA LEU A 41 13.40 9.74 9.63
C LEU A 41 14.21 10.42 10.73
N LYS A 42 13.89 11.69 11.00
CA LYS A 42 14.38 12.38 12.19
C LYS A 42 13.65 11.84 13.42
N SER A 43 14.39 11.54 14.48
CA SER A 43 13.85 11.10 15.76
C SER A 43 14.08 12.15 16.85
N PRO A 44 13.07 12.44 17.71
CA PRO A 44 11.67 12.01 17.61
C PRO A 44 10.86 12.85 16.59
N GLY A 45 9.74 12.29 16.11
CA GLY A 45 8.67 13.04 15.41
C GLY A 45 8.68 12.98 13.88
N GLY A 46 9.67 12.37 13.25
CA GLY A 46 9.70 12.15 11.79
C GLY A 46 8.62 11.17 11.35
N ARG A 47 7.87 11.48 10.28
CA ARG A 47 6.74 10.63 9.85
C ARG A 47 6.98 9.94 8.52
N LEU A 48 6.55 8.69 8.45
CA LEU A 48 6.48 7.91 7.21
C LEU A 48 5.01 7.61 6.90
N VAL A 49 4.60 7.95 5.68
CA VAL A 49 3.27 7.66 5.14
C VAL A 49 3.41 6.79 3.89
N THR A 50 2.62 5.70 3.83
CA THR A 50 2.57 4.81 2.67
C THR A 50 1.17 4.78 2.09
N ILE A 51 1.05 4.75 0.76
CA ILE A 51 -0.21 4.54 0.05
C ILE A 51 -0.05 3.31 -0.83
N ALA A 52 -0.88 2.29 -0.61
CA ALA A 52 -0.89 1.04 -1.36
C ALA A 52 -2.17 0.90 -2.17
N TYR A 53 -2.08 0.43 -3.41
CA TYR A 53 -3.24 0.25 -4.30
C TYR A 53 -3.70 -1.21 -4.40
N HIS A 54 -2.86 -2.17 -3.96
CA HIS A 54 -3.24 -3.57 -3.88
C HIS A 54 -2.89 -4.22 -2.54
N SER A 55 -3.46 -5.41 -2.29
CA SER A 55 -3.36 -6.10 -0.99
C SER A 55 -1.94 -6.55 -0.65
N LEU A 56 -1.13 -6.95 -1.63
CA LEU A 56 0.25 -7.38 -1.39
C LEU A 56 1.14 -6.23 -0.86
N GLU A 57 1.11 -5.05 -1.48
CA GLU A 57 1.77 -3.82 -1.01
C GLU A 57 1.32 -3.45 0.41
N ASP A 58 -0.01 -3.34 0.64
CA ASP A 58 -0.56 -2.99 1.96
C ASP A 58 -0.14 -4.01 3.02
N GLY A 59 -0.11 -5.30 2.66
CA GLY A 59 0.33 -6.38 3.51
C GLY A 59 1.80 -6.24 3.95
N LYS A 60 2.70 -5.91 3.01
CA LYS A 60 4.12 -5.68 3.29
C LYS A 60 4.33 -4.45 4.17
N ALA A 61 3.77 -3.30 3.78
CA ALA A 61 3.86 -2.07 4.57
C ALA A 61 3.33 -2.27 6.00
N LYS A 62 2.17 -2.91 6.14
CA LYS A 62 1.58 -3.26 7.44
C LYS A 62 2.50 -4.14 8.28
N ARG A 63 3.08 -5.20 7.69
CA ARG A 63 3.96 -6.13 8.42
C ARG A 63 5.23 -5.41 8.87
N PHE A 64 5.88 -4.67 7.97
CA PHE A 64 7.07 -3.90 8.27
C PHE A 64 6.83 -2.87 9.38
N MET A 65 5.80 -2.03 9.26
CA MET A 65 5.50 -0.99 10.26
C MET A 65 5.21 -1.58 11.64
N ARG A 66 4.52 -2.72 11.71
CA ARG A 66 4.26 -3.42 12.99
C ARG A 66 5.53 -3.97 13.61
N GLU A 67 6.41 -4.52 12.79
CA GLU A 67 7.69 -5.06 13.25
C GLU A 67 8.61 -3.93 13.74
N ALA A 68 8.72 -2.83 12.98
CA ALA A 68 9.46 -1.64 13.40
C ALA A 68 8.91 -1.04 14.70
N ALA A 69 7.57 -1.04 14.88
CA ALA A 69 6.96 -0.58 16.12
C ALA A 69 7.27 -1.52 17.30
N ARG A 70 7.24 -2.84 17.08
CA ARG A 70 7.62 -3.85 18.08
C ARG A 70 9.09 -3.71 18.51
N GLN A 71 9.95 -3.25 17.61
CA GLN A 71 11.36 -2.95 17.87
C GLN A 71 11.58 -1.57 18.53
N GLY A 72 10.53 -0.79 18.78
CA GLY A 72 10.63 0.54 19.37
C GLY A 72 11.23 1.61 18.44
N ARG A 73 11.23 1.37 17.12
CA ARG A 73 11.75 2.34 16.13
C ARG A 73 10.72 3.38 15.72
N VAL A 74 9.44 3.01 15.76
CA VAL A 74 8.32 3.87 15.34
C VAL A 74 7.07 3.63 16.19
N GLU A 75 6.17 4.61 16.23
CA GLU A 75 4.81 4.49 16.75
C GLU A 75 3.79 4.42 15.59
N LEU A 76 2.78 3.55 15.72
CA LEU A 76 1.72 3.42 14.73
C LEU A 76 0.67 4.53 14.90
N LEU A 77 0.64 5.49 13.97
CA LEU A 77 -0.40 6.54 13.95
C LEU A 77 -1.75 6.02 13.45
N THR A 78 -1.74 5.02 12.54
CA THR A 78 -2.96 4.44 11.97
C THR A 78 -3.10 2.95 12.31
N LYS A 79 -4.05 2.59 13.19
CA LYS A 79 -4.34 1.17 13.53
C LYS A 79 -4.95 0.39 12.36
N LYS A 80 -5.83 1.04 11.59
CA LYS A 80 -6.45 0.55 10.35
C LYS A 80 -6.03 1.48 9.20
N PRO A 81 -5.91 0.97 7.96
CA PRO A 81 -5.59 1.84 6.84
C PRO A 81 -6.71 2.87 6.64
N LEU A 82 -6.33 4.10 6.33
CA LEU A 82 -7.26 5.14 5.90
C LEU A 82 -7.59 4.90 4.41
N VAL A 83 -8.87 4.93 4.08
CA VAL A 83 -9.40 4.69 2.73
C VAL A 83 -10.15 5.94 2.27
N PRO A 84 -10.19 6.21 0.95
CA PRO A 84 -10.86 7.40 0.46
C PRO A 84 -12.37 7.32 0.62
N GLU A 85 -12.96 8.48 0.84
CA GLU A 85 -14.39 8.67 0.93
C GLU A 85 -15.07 8.58 -0.44
N ARG A 86 -16.39 8.38 -0.45
CA ARG A 86 -17.17 8.23 -1.69
C ARG A 86 -17.05 9.44 -2.61
N SER A 87 -17.02 10.66 -2.06
CA SER A 87 -16.83 11.90 -2.83
C SER A 87 -15.47 11.92 -3.53
N GLN A 88 -14.40 11.59 -2.81
CA GLN A 88 -13.04 11.52 -3.34
C GLN A 88 -12.91 10.48 -4.46
N ILE A 89 -13.62 9.35 -4.34
CA ILE A 89 -13.63 8.32 -5.39
C ILE A 89 -14.38 8.80 -6.64
N ARG A 90 -15.42 9.63 -6.49
CA ARG A 90 -16.12 10.20 -7.66
C ARG A 90 -15.25 11.19 -8.42
N GLU A 91 -14.46 11.99 -7.71
CA GLU A 91 -13.51 12.94 -8.30
C GLU A 91 -12.26 12.25 -8.86
N ASN A 92 -11.78 11.20 -8.19
CA ASN A 92 -10.66 10.40 -8.62
C ASN A 92 -10.97 8.89 -8.52
N PRO A 93 -11.53 8.28 -9.59
CA PRO A 93 -11.87 6.86 -9.62
C PRO A 93 -10.68 5.91 -9.35
N SER A 94 -9.45 6.35 -9.63
CA SER A 94 -8.24 5.56 -9.37
C SER A 94 -7.93 5.42 -7.88
N ALA A 95 -8.41 6.34 -7.04
CA ALA A 95 -8.21 6.31 -5.60
C ALA A 95 -8.99 5.17 -4.92
N ARG A 96 -9.99 4.59 -5.57
CA ARG A 96 -10.91 3.59 -4.96
C ARG A 96 -10.24 2.45 -4.19
N SER A 97 -9.03 2.04 -4.58
CA SER A 97 -8.29 0.93 -3.96
C SER A 97 -7.16 1.39 -3.04
N ALA A 98 -6.94 2.69 -2.91
CA ALA A 98 -5.89 3.28 -2.11
C ALA A 98 -6.12 2.98 -0.62
N LYS A 99 -5.04 2.54 0.04
CA LYS A 99 -4.97 2.31 1.47
C LYS A 99 -3.77 3.07 2.01
N MET A 100 -4.02 4.03 2.89
CA MET A 100 -2.99 4.85 3.51
C MET A 100 -2.67 4.35 4.91
N ARG A 101 -1.38 4.31 5.26
CA ARG A 101 -0.89 4.02 6.62
C ARG A 101 0.18 5.03 7.01
N ALA A 102 0.25 5.36 8.29
CA ALA A 102 1.24 6.30 8.81
C ALA A 102 1.87 5.80 10.12
N VAL A 103 3.15 6.13 10.29
CA VAL A 103 3.94 5.92 11.51
C VAL A 103 4.78 7.15 11.82
N GLU A 104 5.16 7.31 13.09
CA GLU A 104 6.05 8.36 13.58
C GLU A 104 7.30 7.73 14.19
N ALA A 105 8.48 8.27 13.92
CA ALA A 105 9.73 7.79 14.49
C ALA A 105 9.83 8.19 15.96
N LEU A 106 10.18 7.20 16.79
CA LEU A 106 10.45 7.36 18.20
C LEU A 106 11.85 7.93 18.44
#